data_AF-A0A524CF34-F1
#
_entry.id   AF-A0A524CF34-F1
#
_cell.length_a   1.000
_cell.length_b   1.000
_cell.length_c   1.000
_cell.angle_alpha   90.00
_cell.angle_beta   90.00
_cell.angle_gamma   90.00
#
_symmetry.space_group_name_H-M   'P 1'
#
loop_
_entity.id
_entity.type
_entity.pdbx_description
1 polymer ?
#
loop_
_entity_poly.entity_id
_entity_poly.type
_entity_poly.pdbx_seq_one_letter_code
_entity_poly.pdbx_strand_id
1 'polypeptide(L)'
;MAKFLSKPNSNSTSGERSYYYRIEEFFSEENNELVYFEPEINGLRPDYLQISPKNGIIISEIKDYLETSLQTISKSGKWEMIKNDEKVFVSNPFDQLYQYWRVVKDKINHSRFPESIRIPIMNIAVFSQISSDSAISEKIRKVAPKTVYLCFKESLTRNHNFSTFIRDILPLNFEIESNYFNILRGNIIPTCRLPTLEQANLSKNFES
;
A
#
# COMPACT_ATOMS: atom_id res chain seq x y z
N MET A 1 -1.01 -11.33 17.15
CA MET A 1 -0.63 -11.66 15.78
C MET A 1 -1.49 -10.89 14.80
N ALA A 2 -0.83 -10.15 13.91
CA ALA A 2 -1.49 -9.40 12.86
C ALA A 2 -2.41 -10.31 12.05
N LYS A 3 -3.59 -9.80 11.71
CA LYS A 3 -4.56 -10.55 10.91
C LYS A 3 -4.33 -10.25 9.44
N PHE A 4 -3.66 -11.16 8.76
CA PHE A 4 -3.54 -11.19 7.31
C PHE A 4 -4.84 -11.71 6.71
N LEU A 5 -5.57 -10.84 6.02
CA LEU A 5 -6.89 -11.12 5.46
C LEU A 5 -6.84 -11.59 3.99
N SER A 6 -5.71 -11.35 3.32
CA SER A 6 -5.37 -11.91 2.02
C SER A 6 -3.86 -12.11 1.92
N LYS A 7 -3.43 -12.99 1.02
CA LYS A 7 -2.02 -13.38 0.84
C LYS A 7 -1.64 -13.40 -0.65
N PRO A 8 -0.35 -13.22 -0.99
CA PRO A 8 0.14 -13.39 -2.35
C PRO A 8 -0.26 -14.73 -2.96
N ASN A 9 -0.56 -14.71 -4.25
CA ASN A 9 -0.93 -15.89 -5.03
C ASN A 9 0.24 -16.32 -5.95
N SER A 10 0.02 -17.31 -6.81
CA SER A 10 1.06 -17.82 -7.72
C SER A 10 1.54 -16.79 -8.74
N ASN A 11 0.70 -15.81 -9.09
CA ASN A 11 1.00 -14.76 -10.07
C ASN A 11 1.72 -13.57 -9.44
N SER A 12 1.76 -13.48 -8.11
CA SER A 12 2.46 -12.41 -7.41
C SER A 12 3.94 -12.41 -7.75
N THR A 13 4.57 -11.25 -7.67
CA THR A 13 6.01 -11.12 -7.94
C THR A 13 6.86 -11.62 -6.78
N SER A 14 8.17 -11.77 -6.99
CA SER A 14 9.11 -12.07 -5.91
C SER A 14 9.19 -10.92 -4.90
N GLY A 15 9.14 -9.66 -5.36
CA GLY A 15 9.11 -8.48 -4.52
C GLY A 15 7.88 -8.43 -3.61
N GLU A 16 6.69 -8.67 -4.16
CA GLU A 16 5.43 -8.72 -3.40
C GLU A 16 5.46 -9.79 -2.30
N ARG A 17 5.88 -11.02 -2.65
CA ARG A 17 6.05 -12.10 -1.67
C ARG A 17 7.06 -11.74 -0.59
N SER A 18 8.21 -11.20 -0.99
CA SER A 18 9.25 -10.81 -0.02
C SER A 18 8.74 -9.73 0.92
N TYR A 19 8.05 -8.72 0.42
CA TYR A 19 7.49 -7.66 1.25
C TYR A 19 6.44 -8.21 2.23
N TYR A 20 5.53 -9.05 1.73
CA TYR A 20 4.50 -9.70 2.54
C TYR A 20 5.09 -10.44 3.73
N TYR A 21 6.06 -11.33 3.51
CA TYR A 21 6.65 -12.12 4.60
C TYR A 21 7.43 -11.27 5.61
N ARG A 22 8.05 -10.17 5.16
CA ARG A 22 8.76 -9.24 6.05
C ARG A 22 7.80 -8.49 6.97
N ILE A 23 6.66 -8.04 6.45
CA ILE A 23 5.58 -7.47 7.26
C ILE A 23 5.01 -8.52 8.22
N GLU A 24 4.72 -9.73 7.72
CA GLU A 24 4.16 -10.82 8.54
C GLU A 24 5.02 -11.14 9.74
N GLU A 25 6.33 -11.21 9.53
CA GLU A 25 7.28 -11.39 10.62
C GLU A 25 7.31 -10.17 11.56
N PHE A 26 7.39 -8.95 11.02
CA PHE A 26 7.47 -7.73 11.83
C PHE A 26 6.27 -7.53 12.76
N PHE A 27 5.05 -7.77 12.27
CA PHE A 27 3.81 -7.58 13.03
C PHE A 27 3.27 -8.89 13.65
N SER A 28 4.08 -9.96 13.69
CA SER A 28 3.67 -11.27 14.21
C SER A 28 3.22 -11.23 15.67
N GLU A 29 3.76 -10.32 16.49
CA GLU A 29 3.42 -10.19 17.91
C GLU A 29 2.27 -9.21 18.18
N GLU A 30 1.95 -8.31 17.24
CA GLU A 30 0.90 -7.29 17.42
C GLU A 30 -0.50 -7.88 17.20
N ASN A 31 -1.50 -7.53 18.02
CA ASN A 31 -2.82 -8.20 18.00
C ASN A 31 -3.91 -7.49 17.18
N ASN A 32 -3.67 -6.26 16.70
CA ASN A 32 -4.73 -5.42 16.10
C ASN A 32 -4.39 -4.87 14.70
N GLU A 33 -3.35 -5.39 14.08
CA GLU A 33 -2.97 -5.04 12.71
C GLU A 33 -3.85 -5.80 11.72
N LEU A 34 -4.50 -5.08 10.80
CA LEU A 34 -5.26 -5.68 9.71
C LEU A 34 -4.53 -5.45 8.40
N VAL A 35 -4.18 -6.54 7.73
CA VAL A 35 -3.35 -6.53 6.54
C VAL A 35 -4.11 -7.09 5.35
N TYR A 36 -4.10 -6.35 4.24
CA TYR A 36 -4.73 -6.72 2.99
C TYR A 36 -3.70 -6.67 1.86
N PHE A 37 -3.55 -7.78 1.16
CA PHE A 37 -2.87 -7.89 -0.13
C PHE A 37 -3.89 -7.65 -1.26
N GLU A 38 -3.58 -6.74 -2.17
CA GLU A 38 -4.42 -6.33 -3.33
C GLU A 38 -5.90 -6.01 -3.00
N PRO A 39 -6.22 -5.25 -1.93
CA PRO A 39 -7.62 -4.90 -1.65
C PRO A 39 -8.20 -3.99 -2.73
N GLU A 40 -9.50 -4.13 -3.00
CA GLU A 40 -10.22 -3.19 -3.86
C GLU A 40 -10.81 -2.04 -3.05
N ILE A 41 -10.42 -0.80 -3.35
CA ILE A 41 -10.94 0.42 -2.71
C ILE A 41 -11.32 1.42 -3.80
N ASN A 42 -12.63 1.67 -3.96
CA ASN A 42 -13.20 2.52 -5.02
C ASN A 42 -12.61 2.23 -6.42
N GLY A 43 -12.47 0.96 -6.79
CA GLY A 43 -11.98 0.54 -8.11
C GLY A 43 -10.45 0.59 -8.27
N LEU A 44 -9.71 1.02 -7.25
CA LEU A 44 -8.26 0.94 -7.21
C LEU A 44 -7.81 -0.29 -6.40
N ARG A 45 -6.60 -0.78 -6.71
CA ARG A 45 -6.00 -1.96 -6.09
C ARG A 45 -4.55 -1.68 -5.71
N PRO A 46 -4.27 -1.07 -4.55
CA PRO A 46 -2.90 -1.03 -4.04
C PRO A 46 -2.40 -2.45 -3.80
N ASP A 47 -1.12 -2.70 -4.02
CA ASP A 47 -0.53 -4.02 -3.75
C ASP A 47 -0.69 -4.43 -2.28
N TYR A 48 -0.61 -3.44 -1.39
CA TYR A 48 -0.70 -3.66 0.05
C TYR A 48 -1.38 -2.50 0.79
N LEU A 49 -2.29 -2.85 1.70
CA LEU A 49 -2.90 -1.93 2.67
C LEU A 49 -2.84 -2.54 4.07
N GLN A 50 -2.37 -1.77 5.04
CA GLN A 50 -2.46 -2.10 6.46
C GLN A 50 -3.23 -1.03 7.21
N ILE A 51 -4.09 -1.47 8.14
CA ILE A 51 -4.88 -0.59 9.01
C ILE A 51 -4.63 -1.02 10.45
N SER A 52 -4.22 -0.06 11.27
CA SER A 52 -3.83 -0.25 12.66
C SER A 52 -4.47 0.79 13.57
N PRO A 53 -4.93 0.42 14.77
CA PRO A 53 -5.30 1.40 15.79
C PRO A 53 -4.08 2.13 16.37
N LYS A 54 -2.86 1.57 16.27
CA LYS A 54 -1.62 2.15 16.83
C LYS A 54 -0.72 2.82 15.78
N ASN A 55 -0.83 2.39 14.53
CA ASN A 55 0.06 2.84 13.47
C ASN A 55 -0.65 3.66 12.38
N GLY A 56 -1.98 3.72 12.39
CA GLY A 56 -2.77 4.35 11.33
C GLY A 56 -2.83 3.48 10.08
N ILE A 57 -2.54 4.05 8.91
CA ILE A 57 -2.69 3.36 7.63
C ILE A 57 -1.38 3.35 6.86
N ILE A 58 -0.94 2.17 6.40
CA ILE A 58 0.17 2.03 5.46
C ILE A 58 -0.40 1.62 4.10
N ILE A 59 -0.02 2.33 3.04
CA ILE A 59 -0.29 1.99 1.66
C ILE A 59 1.05 1.71 0.99
N SER A 60 1.22 0.54 0.37
CA SER A 60 2.46 0.21 -0.34
C SER A 60 2.19 -0.21 -1.78
N GLU A 61 3.08 0.25 -2.66
CA GLU A 61 3.15 -0.14 -4.07
C GLU A 61 4.54 -0.73 -4.32
N ILE A 62 4.60 -1.94 -4.85
CA ILE A 62 5.80 -2.74 -5.04
C ILE A 62 6.15 -2.85 -6.52
N LYS A 63 7.40 -2.55 -6.86
CA LYS A 63 7.94 -2.61 -8.22
C LYS A 63 9.21 -3.46 -8.26
N ASP A 64 9.19 -4.53 -9.06
CA ASP A 64 10.35 -5.35 -9.40
C ASP A 64 11.13 -4.83 -10.61
N TYR A 65 11.23 -3.52 -10.75
CA TYR A 65 12.04 -2.92 -11.81
C TYR A 65 13.51 -3.24 -11.60
N LEU A 66 14.17 -3.73 -12.65
CA LEU A 66 15.61 -3.91 -12.65
C LEU A 66 16.29 -2.56 -12.87
N GLU A 67 17.42 -2.33 -12.22
CA GLU A 67 18.20 -1.10 -12.39
C GLU A 67 18.59 -0.86 -13.86
N THR A 68 18.95 -1.92 -14.57
CA THR A 68 19.36 -1.88 -15.97
C THR A 68 18.21 -1.61 -16.93
N SER A 69 16.96 -1.82 -16.52
CA SER A 69 15.81 -1.64 -17.40
C SER A 69 15.24 -0.23 -17.33
N LEU A 70 15.34 0.49 -16.22
CA LEU A 70 14.78 1.84 -16.09
C LEU A 70 15.58 2.89 -16.89
N GLN A 71 14.92 3.57 -17.82
CA GLN A 71 15.51 4.60 -18.67
C GLN A 71 15.15 6.00 -18.20
N THR A 72 13.85 6.27 -18.12
CA THR A 72 13.30 7.59 -17.77
C THR A 72 12.50 7.49 -16.49
N ILE A 73 12.89 8.31 -15.52
CA ILE A 73 12.27 8.42 -14.20
C ILE A 73 11.82 9.87 -14.06
N SER A 74 10.53 10.07 -13.85
CA SER A 74 9.92 11.39 -13.77
C SER A 74 9.12 11.57 -12.47
N LYS A 75 8.83 12.81 -12.12
CA LYS A 75 8.01 13.15 -10.94
C LYS A 75 6.56 12.69 -11.09
N SER A 76 6.00 12.77 -12.29
CA SER A 76 4.63 12.36 -12.63
C SER A 76 4.56 11.84 -14.07
N GLY A 77 3.44 11.20 -14.42
CA GLY A 77 3.19 10.63 -15.73
C GLY A 77 3.66 9.18 -15.84
N LYS A 78 4.23 8.82 -16.99
CA LYS A 78 4.74 7.46 -17.22
C LYS A 78 6.25 7.43 -17.07
N TRP A 79 6.76 6.36 -16.47
CA TRP A 79 8.18 6.02 -16.54
C TRP A 79 8.42 5.17 -17.78
N GLU A 80 9.69 5.06 -18.18
CA GLU A 80 10.09 4.28 -19.34
C GLU A 80 11.08 3.21 -18.92
N MET A 81 10.87 1.99 -19.40
CA MET A 81 11.77 0.86 -19.19
C MET A 81 12.08 0.13 -20.50
N ILE A 82 13.20 -0.59 -20.53
CA ILE A 82 13.52 -1.56 -21.59
C ILE A 82 13.05 -2.95 -21.13
N LYS A 83 12.24 -3.61 -21.96
CA LYS A 83 11.82 -4.99 -21.76
C LYS A 83 11.93 -5.70 -23.09
N ASN A 84 12.72 -6.77 -23.16
CA ASN A 84 12.99 -7.53 -24.39
C ASN A 84 13.47 -6.61 -25.54
N ASP A 85 14.43 -5.73 -25.25
CA ASP A 85 14.97 -4.71 -26.17
C ASP A 85 13.96 -3.68 -26.71
N GLU A 86 12.73 -3.68 -26.21
CA GLU A 86 11.71 -2.70 -26.55
C GLU A 86 11.48 -1.68 -25.43
N LYS A 87 11.20 -0.44 -25.83
CA LYS A 87 10.83 0.64 -24.92
C LYS A 87 9.37 0.51 -24.52
N VAL A 88 9.12 0.31 -23.23
CA VAL A 88 7.78 0.18 -22.65
C VAL A 88 7.54 1.28 -21.64
N PHE A 89 6.34 1.87 -21.69
CA PHE A 89 5.90 2.81 -20.67
C PHE A 89 5.23 2.08 -19.51
N VAL A 90 5.65 2.41 -18.29
CA VAL A 90 5.05 1.88 -17.05
C VAL A 90 4.47 3.00 -16.19
N SER A 91 3.47 2.65 -15.39
CA SER A 91 2.86 3.56 -14.43
C SER A 91 3.90 4.06 -13.43
N ASN A 92 3.84 5.36 -13.13
CA ASN A 92 4.66 5.93 -12.08
C ASN A 92 4.10 5.51 -10.70
N PRO A 93 4.90 4.85 -9.84
CA PRO A 93 4.44 4.38 -8.54
C PRO A 93 3.99 5.52 -7.62
N PHE A 94 4.51 6.74 -7.79
CA PHE A 94 4.10 7.90 -6.99
C PHE A 94 2.71 8.42 -7.35
N ASP A 95 2.36 8.37 -8.64
CA ASP A 95 1.02 8.74 -9.09
C ASP A 95 0.00 7.70 -8.60
N GLN A 96 0.36 6.41 -8.64
CA GLN A 96 -0.47 5.33 -8.09
C GLN A 96 -0.70 5.50 -6.59
N LEU A 97 0.37 5.68 -5.80
CA LEU A 97 0.28 5.93 -4.36
C LEU A 97 -0.55 7.17 -4.04
N TYR A 98 -0.40 8.25 -4.81
CA TYR A 98 -1.21 9.46 -4.62
C TYR A 98 -2.70 9.20 -4.86
N GLN A 99 -3.05 8.41 -5.88
CA GLN A 99 -4.45 8.02 -6.14
C GLN A 99 -5.03 7.21 -4.99
N TYR A 100 -4.29 6.20 -4.49
CA TYR A 100 -4.73 5.40 -3.34
C TYR A 100 -4.88 6.26 -2.09
N TRP A 101 -3.89 7.11 -1.80
CA TRP A 101 -3.93 8.03 -0.67
C TRP A 101 -5.15 8.93 -0.73
N ARG A 102 -5.50 9.48 -1.92
CA ARG A 102 -6.71 10.31 -2.08
C ARG A 102 -7.97 9.54 -1.74
N VAL A 103 -8.13 8.32 -2.24
CA VAL A 103 -9.30 7.48 -1.95
C VAL A 103 -9.37 7.13 -0.46
N VAL A 104 -8.27 6.71 0.13
CA VAL A 104 -8.21 6.40 1.57
C VAL A 104 -8.51 7.63 2.42
N LYS A 105 -7.93 8.79 2.06
CA LYS A 105 -8.17 10.06 2.76
C LYS A 105 -9.63 10.48 2.68
N ASP A 106 -10.25 10.31 1.52
CA ASP A 106 -11.67 10.53 1.32
C ASP A 106 -12.52 9.63 2.25
N LYS A 107 -12.22 8.33 2.31
CA LYS A 107 -12.90 7.42 3.27
C LYS A 107 -12.73 7.84 4.73
N ILE A 108 -11.54 8.31 5.12
CA ILE A 108 -11.31 8.84 6.48
C ILE A 108 -12.18 10.08 6.73
N ASN A 109 -12.25 11.00 5.78
CA ASN A 109 -13.07 12.21 5.93
C ASN A 109 -14.57 11.86 6.05
N HIS A 110 -15.04 10.84 5.33
CA HIS A 110 -16.40 10.32 5.45
C HIS A 110 -16.71 9.69 6.82
N SER A 111 -15.69 9.24 7.57
CA SER A 111 -15.86 8.74 8.94
C SER A 111 -16.26 9.82 9.94
N ARG A 112 -16.13 11.11 9.60
CA ARG A 112 -16.49 12.25 10.46
C ARG A 112 -15.89 12.18 11.87
N PHE A 113 -14.62 11.81 11.96
CA PHE A 113 -13.92 11.82 13.24
C PHE A 113 -13.82 13.24 13.82
N PRO A 114 -13.75 13.38 15.16
CA PRO A 114 -13.39 14.65 15.79
C PRO A 114 -12.11 15.24 15.19
N GLU A 115 -12.01 16.57 15.10
CA GLU A 115 -10.85 17.25 14.50
C GLU A 115 -9.52 16.94 15.20
N SER A 116 -9.58 16.51 16.47
CA SER A 116 -8.44 16.06 17.26
C SER A 116 -7.86 14.72 16.76
N ILE A 117 -8.66 13.89 16.09
CA ILE A 117 -8.23 12.59 15.59
C ILE A 117 -7.69 12.74 14.18
N ARG A 118 -6.36 12.71 14.05
CA ARG A 118 -5.65 12.73 12.77
C ARG A 118 -5.05 11.37 12.49
N ILE A 119 -5.70 10.60 11.61
CA ILE A 119 -5.19 9.30 11.17
C ILE A 119 -3.94 9.49 10.29
N PRO A 120 -2.76 8.99 10.67
CA PRO A 120 -1.58 9.03 9.84
C PRO A 120 -1.74 8.05 8.68
N ILE A 121 -1.25 8.47 7.50
CA ILE A 121 -1.21 7.64 6.30
C ILE A 121 0.23 7.67 5.77
N MET A 122 0.91 6.54 5.81
CA MET A 122 2.26 6.37 5.26
C MET A 122 2.15 5.72 3.88
N ASN A 123 2.75 6.36 2.88
CA ASN A 123 2.85 5.80 1.53
C ASN A 123 4.25 5.24 1.33
N ILE A 124 4.36 3.99 0.89
CA ILE A 124 5.65 3.32 0.67
C ILE A 124 5.76 2.91 -0.79
N ALA A 125 6.77 3.40 -1.49
CA ALA A 125 7.17 2.85 -2.78
C ALA A 125 8.31 1.84 -2.53
N VAL A 126 8.06 0.58 -2.88
CA VAL A 126 8.99 -0.53 -2.66
C VAL A 126 9.64 -0.89 -3.99
N PHE A 127 10.97 -0.75 -4.08
CA PHE A 127 11.76 -1.16 -5.22
C PHE A 127 12.61 -2.37 -4.83
N SER A 128 12.04 -3.56 -4.99
CA SER A 128 12.60 -4.83 -4.52
C SER A 128 13.90 -5.24 -5.22
N GLN A 129 14.14 -4.74 -6.43
CA GLN A 129 15.30 -5.10 -7.25
C GLN A 129 16.28 -3.93 -7.49
N ILE A 130 16.03 -2.77 -6.89
CA ILE A 130 16.91 -1.59 -7.00
C ILE A 130 17.68 -1.42 -5.71
N SER A 131 19.01 -1.40 -5.82
CA SER A 131 19.93 -1.08 -4.74
C SER A 131 19.80 0.37 -4.32
N SER A 132 19.76 0.59 -3.01
CA SER A 132 19.73 1.90 -2.36
C SER A 132 20.93 2.78 -2.68
N ASP A 133 22.06 2.19 -3.06
CA ASP A 133 23.32 2.87 -3.40
C ASP A 133 23.53 3.05 -4.92
N SER A 134 22.54 2.66 -5.74
CA SER A 134 22.65 2.75 -7.21
C SER A 134 22.44 4.18 -7.74
N ALA A 135 22.96 4.47 -8.94
CA ALA A 135 22.65 5.74 -9.62
C ALA A 135 21.14 5.89 -9.92
N ILE A 136 20.41 4.78 -10.03
CA ILE A 136 18.97 4.75 -10.25
C ILE A 136 18.21 5.15 -8.99
N SER A 137 18.57 4.62 -7.81
CA SER A 137 17.94 5.02 -6.55
C SER A 137 18.09 6.52 -6.31
N GLU A 138 19.24 7.11 -6.64
CA GLU A 138 19.46 8.56 -6.54
C GLU A 138 18.53 9.37 -7.47
N LYS A 139 18.28 8.88 -8.69
CA LYS A 139 17.29 9.50 -9.59
C LYS A 139 15.88 9.41 -8.99
N ILE A 140 15.51 8.25 -8.44
CA ILE A 140 14.22 8.03 -7.77
C ILE A 140 14.07 8.98 -6.58
N ARG A 141 15.07 9.08 -5.70
CA ARG A 141 15.08 9.99 -4.55
C ARG A 141 14.85 11.45 -4.94
N LYS A 142 15.44 11.89 -6.06
CA LYS A 142 15.30 13.28 -6.55
C LYS A 142 13.88 13.61 -7.00
N VAL A 143 13.14 12.64 -7.54
CA VAL A 143 11.77 12.87 -8.03
C VAL A 143 10.69 12.46 -7.03
N ALA A 144 11.04 11.67 -6.02
CA ALA A 144 10.10 11.16 -5.02
C ALA A 144 9.43 12.30 -4.23
N PRO A 145 8.10 12.26 -4.06
CA PRO A 145 7.43 13.17 -3.14
C PRO A 145 7.92 12.97 -1.70
N LYS A 146 8.03 14.05 -0.93
CA LYS A 146 8.45 14.01 0.49
C LYS A 146 7.54 13.15 1.39
N THR A 147 6.31 12.90 0.95
CA THR A 147 5.29 12.12 1.65
C THR A 147 5.34 10.62 1.31
N VAL A 148 6.31 10.19 0.49
CA VAL A 148 6.50 8.79 0.11
C VAL A 148 7.82 8.29 0.68
N TYR A 149 7.76 7.21 1.44
CA TYR A 149 8.92 6.50 1.95
C TYR A 149 9.43 5.51 0.89
N LEU A 150 10.73 5.49 0.67
CA LEU A 150 11.37 4.66 -0.35
C LEU A 150 12.00 3.44 0.33
N CYS A 151 11.47 2.26 0.02
CA CYS A 151 12.02 0.99 0.47
C CYS A 151 12.80 0.35 -0.68
N PHE A 152 14.12 0.25 -0.56
CA PHE A 152 14.98 -0.36 -1.58
C PHE A 152 15.36 -1.79 -1.19
N LYS A 153 16.01 -2.50 -2.11
CA LYS A 153 16.38 -3.91 -1.99
C LYS A 153 17.06 -4.26 -0.65
N GLU A 154 17.99 -3.44 -0.18
CA GLU A 154 18.76 -3.70 1.04
C GLU A 154 17.87 -3.68 2.29
N SER A 155 16.82 -2.85 2.30
CA SER A 155 15.81 -2.83 3.37
C SER A 155 14.99 -4.12 3.39
N LEU A 156 14.72 -4.74 2.23
CA LEU A 156 13.94 -5.97 2.14
C LEU A 156 14.75 -7.26 2.36
N THR A 157 16.06 -7.21 2.12
CA THR A 157 16.89 -8.41 2.08
C THR A 157 16.95 -9.14 3.43
N ARG A 158 17.00 -8.41 4.55
CA ARG A 158 17.08 -8.97 5.91
C ARG A 158 15.98 -8.42 6.81
N ASN A 159 15.47 -9.27 7.70
CA ASN A 159 14.42 -8.89 8.67
C ASN A 159 14.83 -7.70 9.53
N HIS A 160 16.06 -7.69 10.04
CA HIS A 160 16.55 -6.57 10.85
C HIS A 160 16.51 -5.23 10.08
N ASN A 161 16.98 -5.21 8.83
CA ASN A 161 16.97 -3.99 8.00
C ASN A 161 15.54 -3.51 7.73
N PHE A 162 14.64 -4.45 7.45
CA PHE A 162 13.23 -4.15 7.23
C PHE A 162 12.58 -3.59 8.50
N SER A 163 12.85 -4.22 9.64
CA SER A 163 12.36 -3.77 10.95
C SER A 163 12.82 -2.36 11.27
N THR A 164 14.09 -2.04 11.02
CA THR A 164 14.60 -0.67 11.19
C THR A 164 13.87 0.30 10.28
N PHE A 165 13.76 -0.01 8.99
CA PHE A 165 13.03 0.83 8.04
C PHE A 165 11.58 1.10 8.46
N ILE A 166 10.83 0.06 8.84
CA ILE A 166 9.44 0.22 9.28
C ILE A 166 9.36 1.05 10.58
N ARG A 167 10.22 0.79 11.56
CA ARG A 167 10.22 1.56 12.82
C ARG A 167 10.50 3.05 12.62
N ASP A 168 11.35 3.40 11.65
CA ASP A 168 11.69 4.79 11.35
C ASP A 168 10.52 5.58 10.73
N ILE A 169 9.55 4.89 10.11
CA ILE A 169 8.40 5.52 9.44
C ILE A 169 7.10 5.46 10.25
N LEU A 170 7.02 4.56 11.24
CA LEU A 170 5.83 4.41 12.07
C LEU A 170 5.65 5.63 13.00
N PRO A 171 4.41 6.08 13.23
CA PRO A 171 4.15 7.17 14.17
C PRO A 171 4.43 6.72 15.61
N LEU A 172 5.21 7.51 16.36
CA LEU A 172 5.62 7.13 17.72
C LEU A 172 4.48 7.13 18.76
N ASN A 173 3.47 7.99 18.59
CA ASN A 173 2.45 8.26 19.62
C ASN A 173 1.03 8.33 19.02
N PHE A 174 0.73 7.47 18.04
CA PHE A 174 -0.62 7.40 17.51
C PHE A 174 -1.38 6.25 18.19
N GLU A 175 -2.58 6.54 18.66
CA GLU A 175 -3.52 5.52 19.08
C GLU A 175 -4.94 6.05 18.85
N ILE A 176 -5.83 5.17 18.39
CA ILE A 176 -7.25 5.46 18.29
C ILE A 176 -8.07 4.43 19.03
N GLU A 177 -9.14 4.90 19.67
CA GLU A 177 -10.07 4.04 20.37
C GLU A 177 -10.75 3.04 19.44
N SER A 178 -11.10 1.88 19.99
CA SER A 178 -11.68 0.75 19.24
C SER A 178 -12.96 1.10 18.46
N ASN A 179 -13.79 1.99 18.98
CA ASN A 179 -14.99 2.50 18.29
C ASN A 179 -14.63 3.23 16.98
N TYR A 180 -13.68 4.17 17.03
CA TYR A 180 -13.21 4.90 15.85
C TYR A 180 -12.45 4.00 14.89
N PHE A 181 -11.66 3.04 15.40
CA PHE A 181 -11.00 2.04 14.57
C PHE A 181 -11.99 1.17 13.79
N ASN A 182 -13.09 0.75 14.43
CA ASN A 182 -14.13 -0.03 13.76
C ASN A 182 -14.83 0.79 12.65
N ILE A 183 -15.11 2.07 12.88
CA ILE A 183 -15.65 2.98 11.86
C ILE A 183 -14.65 3.14 10.71
N LEU A 184 -13.38 3.40 11.02
CA LEU A 184 -12.31 3.55 10.03
C LEU A 184 -12.24 2.33 9.11
N ARG A 185 -12.15 1.14 9.72
CA ARG A 185 -12.09 -0.13 9.01
C ARG A 185 -13.31 -0.31 8.12
N GLY A 186 -14.52 -0.11 8.66
CA GLY A 186 -15.77 -0.29 7.92
C GLY A 186 -15.91 0.62 6.70
N ASN A 187 -15.36 1.84 6.77
CA ASN A 187 -15.40 2.78 5.66
C ASN A 187 -14.35 2.50 4.58
N ILE A 188 -13.17 1.98 4.95
CA ILE A 188 -12.12 1.66 3.98
C ILE A 188 -12.41 0.32 3.29
N ILE A 189 -12.66 -0.74 4.07
CA ILE A 189 -12.94 -2.08 3.55
C ILE A 189 -14.21 -2.61 4.23
N PRO A 190 -15.40 -2.32 3.65
CA PRO A 190 -16.66 -2.77 4.21
C PRO A 190 -16.76 -4.30 4.14
N THR A 191 -16.97 -4.95 5.29
CA THR A 191 -17.13 -6.41 5.39
C THR A 191 -18.47 -6.90 4.85
N CYS A 192 -19.45 -6.00 4.70
CA CYS A 192 -20.72 -6.26 4.04
C CYS A 192 -20.98 -5.12 3.04
N ARG A 193 -20.97 -5.42 1.74
CA ARG A 193 -21.60 -4.53 0.75
C ARG A 193 -23.09 -4.87 0.78
N LEU A 194 -23.92 -4.01 1.36
CA LEU A 194 -25.37 -4.11 1.13
C LEU A 194 -25.59 -3.95 -0.39
N PRO A 195 -26.38 -4.82 -1.03
CA PRO A 195 -26.66 -4.68 -2.44
C PRO A 195 -27.24 -3.29 -2.69
N THR A 196 -26.78 -2.63 -3.76
CA THR A 196 -27.41 -1.38 -4.19
C THR A 196 -28.89 -1.63 -4.54
N LEU A 197 -29.73 -0.59 -4.52
CA LEU A 197 -31.14 -0.72 -4.94
C LEU A 197 -31.28 -1.35 -6.34
N GLU A 198 -30.32 -1.11 -7.24
CA GLU A 198 -30.24 -1.77 -8.55
C GLU A 198 -29.96 -3.27 -8.43
N GLN A 199 -29.05 -3.69 -7.53
CA GLN A 199 -28.76 -5.10 -7.28
C GLN A 199 -29.89 -5.82 -6.53
N ALA A 200 -30.63 -5.11 -5.69
CA ALA A 200 -31.83 -5.63 -5.01
C ALA A 200 -33.00 -5.89 -5.98
N ASN A 201 -32.99 -5.26 -7.17
CA ASN A 201 -34.00 -5.50 -8.21
C ASN A 201 -33.68 -6.69 -9.12
N LEU A 202 -32.47 -7.26 -9.08
CA LEU A 202 -32.12 -8.45 -9.88
C LEU A 202 -32.84 -9.72 -9.39
N SER A 203 -33.21 -9.80 -8.11
CA SER A 203 -34.00 -10.92 -7.58
C SER A 203 -35.43 -10.96 -8.12
N LYS A 204 -35.94 -9.87 -8.69
CA LYS A 204 -37.25 -9.84 -9.37
C LYS A 204 -37.21 -10.42 -10.79
N ASN A 205 -36.02 -10.67 -11.35
CA ASN A 205 -35.86 -11.21 -12.71
C ASN A 205 -35.59 -12.73 -12.73
N PHE A 206 -35.60 -13.39 -11.58
CA PHE A 206 -35.43 -14.85 -11.45
C PHE A 206 -36.71 -15.56 -10.96
N GLU A 207 -37.83 -14.83 -10.84
CA GLU A 207 -39.17 -15.41 -10.72
C GLU A 207 -39.86 -15.39 -12.09
N SER A 208 -39.43 -16.27 -12.99
CA SER A 208 -40.16 -16.62 -14.23
C SER A 208 -39.75 -18.00 -14.72
#